data_AF-A0A3N5FWN0-F1
#
_entry.id   AF-A0A3N5FWN0-F1
#
_cell.length_a   1.000
_cell.length_b   1.000
_cell.length_c   1.000
_cell.angle_alpha   90.00
_cell.angle_beta   90.00
_cell.angle_gamma   90.00
#
_symmetry.space_group_name_H-M   'P 1'
#
loop_
_entity.id
_entity.type
_entity.pdbx_description
1 polymer ?
#
loop_
_entity_poly.entity_id
_entity_poly.type
_entity_poly.pdbx_seq_one_letter_code
_entity_poly.pdbx_strand_id
1 'polypeptide(L)'
;MPRTKRTVAIGARQINDRFGGEAAGLESVAPTLEAVTDPALQWNMAPAQVSQVGSGSMLHVDLGGSLQLQGSADANGIWSSNGQFLQDTGIAVGVLIGSRIQPLANGRQISFADQYVPLDSQNKQVDLVASSGLVDIPLESGEISLVNSNPLVITVNGTTVLQEPASGSLIGSQPFSVRLTPGASTAVQVMARTFGQPVVGQQPLTWEVYAVATQQGSLVPSSNVSLAWNGSTDANGLATLTVSTVAQDPTLPAYRQPMDSQVYYVFFTDPAGQAIGDGNANVSVLRFQTYTAPADPTWQQDVGPILQAYARLYPGMKDRLDIGDEATVKGFATAMLAKMSLPFLDPAYMPVTRDLSPAKVAMILAWLKTQVSQ
;
A
#
# COMPACT_ATOMS: atom_id res chain seq x y z
N MET A 1 -65.96 -13.19 -13.90
CA MET A 1 -65.20 -11.92 -13.88
C MET A 1 -63.72 -12.25 -13.71
N PRO A 2 -62.89 -12.12 -14.77
CA PRO A 2 -61.48 -12.49 -14.69
C PRO A 2 -60.63 -11.32 -14.18
N ARG A 3 -59.66 -11.64 -13.30
CA ARG A 3 -58.69 -10.70 -12.72
C ARG A 3 -57.75 -10.17 -13.80
N THR A 4 -57.70 -8.85 -13.94
CA THR A 4 -56.74 -8.11 -14.78
C THR A 4 -55.33 -8.26 -14.20
N LYS A 5 -54.44 -8.99 -14.87
CA LYS A 5 -52.99 -8.94 -14.59
C LYS A 5 -52.44 -7.62 -15.13
N ARG A 6 -51.93 -6.75 -14.26
CA ARG A 6 -51.04 -5.65 -14.67
C ARG A 6 -49.64 -6.23 -14.91
N THR A 7 -49.25 -6.35 -16.17
CA THR A 7 -47.87 -6.57 -16.59
C THR A 7 -47.16 -5.22 -16.53
N VAL A 8 -46.23 -5.03 -15.59
CA VAL A 8 -45.26 -3.93 -15.67
C VAL A 8 -44.15 -4.42 -16.59
N ALA A 9 -44.04 -3.82 -17.77
CA ALA A 9 -42.91 -4.02 -18.66
C ALA A 9 -41.68 -3.32 -18.05
N ILE A 10 -40.83 -4.08 -17.37
CA ILE A 10 -39.45 -3.67 -17.13
C ILE A 10 -38.70 -4.04 -18.40
N GLY A 11 -38.31 -3.05 -19.19
CA GLY A 11 -37.47 -3.26 -20.36
C GLY A 11 -36.13 -3.86 -19.94
N ALA A 12 -35.94 -5.15 -20.21
CA ALA A 12 -34.63 -5.77 -20.16
C ALA A 12 -33.76 -5.14 -21.27
N ARG A 13 -32.86 -4.21 -20.92
CA ARG A 13 -31.75 -3.88 -21.82
C ARG A 13 -30.75 -5.03 -21.75
N GLN A 14 -30.66 -5.78 -22.84
CA GLN A 14 -29.69 -6.85 -22.99
C GLN A 14 -28.28 -6.27 -23.16
N ILE A 15 -27.32 -6.82 -22.42
CA ILE A 15 -25.88 -6.48 -22.44
C ILE A 15 -25.17 -7.17 -23.64
N ASN A 16 -25.91 -7.80 -24.56
CA ASN A 16 -25.35 -8.63 -25.62
C ASN A 16 -25.01 -7.89 -26.95
N ASP A 17 -25.24 -6.58 -27.06
CA ASP A 17 -24.94 -5.82 -28.29
C ASP A 17 -23.52 -5.22 -28.35
N ARG A 18 -22.63 -5.49 -27.37
CA ARG A 18 -21.29 -4.89 -27.34
C ARG A 18 -20.08 -5.81 -27.36
N PHE A 19 -20.18 -7.11 -27.09
CA PHE A 19 -18.97 -7.94 -26.95
C PHE A 19 -19.19 -9.43 -27.28
N GLY A 20 -19.81 -9.75 -28.42
CA GLY A 20 -20.00 -11.13 -28.86
C GLY A 20 -19.32 -11.42 -30.20
N GLY A 21 -18.17 -12.09 -30.19
CA GLY A 21 -17.55 -12.62 -31.42
C GLY A 21 -16.15 -13.20 -31.27
N GLU A 22 -16.09 -14.47 -30.85
CA GLU A 22 -15.06 -15.51 -31.10
C GLU A 22 -13.59 -15.31 -30.65
N ALA A 23 -13.18 -16.21 -29.75
CA ALA A 23 -11.82 -16.43 -29.28
C ALA A 23 -11.10 -17.48 -30.13
N ALA A 24 -9.81 -17.27 -30.40
CA ALA A 24 -8.89 -18.33 -30.79
C ALA A 24 -7.47 -18.07 -30.26
N GLY A 25 -7.00 -18.99 -29.39
CA GLY A 25 -5.60 -19.38 -29.27
C GLY A 25 -4.64 -18.45 -28.53
N LEU A 26 -4.66 -18.47 -27.19
CA LEU A 26 -3.47 -18.21 -26.38
C LEU A 26 -3.33 -19.33 -25.37
N GLU A 27 -2.28 -20.13 -25.53
CA GLU A 27 -1.90 -21.18 -24.57
C GLU A 27 -1.58 -20.52 -23.23
N SER A 28 -2.29 -20.96 -22.18
CA SER A 28 -2.01 -20.56 -20.80
C SER A 28 -0.78 -21.30 -20.29
N VAL A 29 0.33 -20.59 -20.17
CA VAL A 29 1.39 -21.00 -19.24
C VAL A 29 0.91 -20.60 -17.85
N ALA A 30 0.19 -21.51 -17.18
CA ALA A 30 -0.16 -21.35 -15.79
C ALA A 30 1.15 -21.32 -14.97
N PRO A 31 1.40 -20.28 -14.14
CA PRO A 31 2.50 -20.35 -13.20
C PRO A 31 2.20 -21.46 -12.20
N THR A 32 3.10 -22.44 -12.13
CA THR A 32 3.10 -23.44 -11.07
C THR A 32 3.37 -22.72 -9.76
N LEU A 33 2.31 -22.42 -8.99
CA LEU A 33 2.42 -22.02 -7.61
C LEU A 33 2.87 -23.25 -6.82
N GLU A 34 4.18 -23.35 -6.58
CA GLU A 34 4.68 -24.27 -5.57
C GLU A 34 4.05 -23.91 -4.23
N ALA A 35 3.53 -24.92 -3.53
CA ALA A 35 2.97 -24.76 -2.20
C ALA A 35 4.07 -24.24 -1.27
N VAL A 36 3.95 -22.96 -0.87
CA VAL A 36 4.76 -22.39 0.19
C VAL A 36 4.38 -23.14 1.47
N THR A 37 5.26 -24.02 1.92
CA THR A 37 5.16 -24.65 3.24
C THR A 37 5.38 -23.55 4.29
N ASP A 38 4.31 -23.18 4.96
CA ASP A 38 4.16 -22.21 6.05
C ASP A 38 5.44 -21.92 6.87
N PRO A 39 6.12 -20.79 6.61
CA PRO A 39 6.82 -20.08 7.67
C PRO A 39 5.81 -19.13 8.31
N ALA A 40 5.30 -19.49 9.50
CA ALA A 40 4.41 -18.70 10.35
C ALA A 40 4.24 -17.26 9.85
N LEU A 41 3.20 -17.03 9.03
CA LEU A 41 2.95 -15.74 8.39
C LEU A 41 3.03 -14.64 9.44
N GLN A 42 4.02 -13.75 9.33
CA GLN A 42 4.19 -12.62 10.24
C GLN A 42 3.05 -11.64 9.98
N TRP A 43 2.08 -11.65 10.88
CA TRP A 43 0.99 -10.68 10.90
C TRP A 43 1.59 -9.26 11.11
N ASN A 44 1.08 -8.26 10.41
CA ASN A 44 1.53 -6.87 10.55
C ASN A 44 1.30 -6.36 11.97
N MET A 45 2.24 -5.58 12.52
CA MET A 45 2.03 -4.96 13.84
C MET A 45 0.83 -4.02 13.78
N ALA A 46 -0.20 -4.33 14.56
CA ALA A 46 -1.33 -3.44 14.80
C ALA A 46 -0.82 -2.18 15.51
N PRO A 47 -0.83 -0.98 14.90
CA PRO A 47 -0.55 0.24 15.65
C PRO A 47 -1.57 0.35 16.78
N ALA A 48 -1.05 0.53 17.99
CA ALA A 48 -1.86 0.67 19.18
C ALA A 48 -1.57 2.01 19.87
N GLN A 49 -2.63 2.67 20.33
CA GLN A 49 -2.51 3.95 21.02
C GLN A 49 -3.49 4.03 22.19
N VAL A 50 -3.02 4.50 23.34
CA VAL A 50 -3.89 4.86 24.46
C VAL A 50 -4.27 6.34 24.37
N SER A 51 -5.56 6.64 24.48
CA SER A 51 -6.08 8.01 24.58
C SER A 51 -6.97 8.20 25.81
N GLN A 52 -7.20 9.45 26.20
CA GLN A 52 -8.18 9.82 27.22
C GLN A 52 -9.50 10.21 26.56
N VAL A 53 -10.61 9.60 26.99
CA VAL A 53 -11.97 9.89 26.49
C VAL A 53 -12.86 10.19 27.69
N GLY A 54 -13.18 11.47 27.87
CA GLY A 54 -13.89 11.94 29.07
C GLY A 54 -13.06 11.69 30.33
N SER A 55 -13.62 10.95 31.29
CA SER A 55 -12.91 10.52 32.52
C SER A 55 -12.27 9.13 32.40
N GLY A 56 -12.37 8.48 31.24
CA GLY A 56 -11.86 7.13 31.00
C GLY A 56 -10.66 7.13 30.05
N SER A 57 -10.06 5.95 29.88
CA SER A 57 -9.00 5.70 28.92
C SER A 57 -9.41 4.64 27.92
N MET A 58 -8.93 4.77 26.68
CA MET A 58 -9.27 3.88 25.59
C MET A 58 -8.00 3.43 24.88
N LEU A 59 -7.88 2.13 24.61
CA LEU A 59 -6.88 1.57 23.74
C LEU A 59 -7.47 1.42 22.34
N HIS A 60 -6.89 2.10 21.38
CA HIS A 60 -7.18 1.96 19.96
C HIS A 60 -6.24 0.92 19.37
N VAL A 61 -6.76 -0.07 18.65
CA VAL A 61 -5.97 -1.12 17.99
C VAL A 61 -6.46 -1.25 16.55
N ASP A 62 -5.54 -1.19 15.59
CA ASP A 62 -5.84 -1.47 14.19
C ASP A 62 -5.57 -2.93 13.83
N LEU A 63 -6.62 -3.75 13.76
CA LEU A 63 -6.54 -5.14 13.30
C LEU A 63 -6.76 -5.27 11.79
N GLY A 64 -6.88 -4.13 11.08
CA GLY A 64 -7.01 -4.07 9.63
C GLY A 64 -5.80 -4.69 8.93
N GLY A 65 -6.06 -5.59 7.99
CA GLY A 65 -5.01 -6.31 7.25
C GLY A 65 -4.22 -7.33 8.08
N SER A 66 -4.49 -7.43 9.38
CA SER A 66 -3.93 -8.47 10.25
C SER A 66 -4.75 -9.75 10.12
N LEU A 67 -6.09 -9.65 10.21
CA LEU A 67 -6.98 -10.81 10.17
C LEU A 67 -7.12 -11.39 8.77
N GLN A 68 -6.99 -12.70 8.66
CA GLN A 68 -7.18 -13.42 7.41
C GLN A 68 -8.64 -13.30 6.95
N LEU A 69 -8.82 -13.06 5.65
CA LEU A 69 -10.13 -13.08 5.02
C LEU A 69 -10.53 -14.51 4.64
N GLN A 70 -11.81 -14.84 4.73
CA GLN A 70 -12.38 -16.03 4.11
C GLN A 70 -12.13 -15.94 2.61
N GLY A 71 -11.70 -17.04 2.03
CA GLY A 71 -11.53 -17.11 0.59
C GLY A 71 -11.37 -18.53 0.10
N SER A 72 -11.60 -18.70 -1.19
CA SER A 72 -11.34 -19.94 -1.90
C SER A 72 -10.79 -19.63 -3.29
N ALA A 73 -9.91 -20.51 -3.75
CA ALA A 73 -9.46 -20.50 -5.13
C ALA A 73 -10.47 -21.28 -5.99
N ASP A 74 -10.76 -20.77 -7.19
CA ASP A 74 -11.49 -21.53 -8.20
C ASP A 74 -10.63 -22.63 -8.83
N ALA A 75 -11.19 -23.37 -9.80
CA ALA A 75 -10.46 -24.44 -10.51
C ALA A 75 -9.21 -23.98 -11.26
N ASN A 76 -9.07 -22.67 -11.51
CA ASN A 76 -7.92 -22.06 -12.16
C ASN A 76 -6.91 -21.46 -11.15
N GLY A 77 -7.13 -21.65 -9.85
CA GLY A 77 -6.31 -21.08 -8.80
C GLY A 77 -6.57 -19.59 -8.53
N ILE A 78 -7.65 -19.03 -9.09
CA ILE A 78 -7.99 -17.62 -8.88
C ILE A 78 -8.67 -17.49 -7.52
N TRP A 79 -7.96 -16.85 -6.58
CA TRP A 79 -8.47 -16.59 -5.24
C TRP A 79 -9.58 -15.53 -5.25
N SER A 80 -10.67 -15.83 -4.55
CA SER A 80 -11.78 -14.93 -4.29
C SER A 80 -12.08 -14.89 -2.79
N SER A 81 -12.58 -13.75 -2.31
CA SER A 81 -13.00 -13.55 -0.93
C SER A 81 -14.35 -12.86 -0.93
N ASN A 82 -15.21 -13.22 0.02
CA ASN A 82 -16.45 -12.51 0.31
C ASN A 82 -16.21 -11.27 1.20
N GLY A 83 -14.98 -10.98 1.59
CA GLY A 83 -14.61 -9.85 2.46
C GLY A 83 -14.82 -10.09 3.96
N GLN A 84 -15.39 -11.23 4.35
CA GLN A 84 -15.51 -11.61 5.76
C GLN A 84 -14.19 -12.16 6.29
N PHE A 85 -13.91 -11.98 7.58
CA PHE A 85 -12.76 -12.62 8.22
C PHE A 85 -12.98 -14.12 8.39
N LEU A 86 -11.91 -14.91 8.20
CA LEU A 86 -11.89 -16.35 8.46
C LEU A 86 -12.24 -16.64 9.91
N GLN A 87 -11.74 -15.79 10.81
CA GLN A 87 -12.17 -15.74 12.19
C GLN A 87 -12.56 -14.31 12.56
N ASP A 88 -13.82 -14.13 12.93
CA ASP A 88 -14.43 -12.85 13.31
C ASP A 88 -14.96 -12.85 14.77
N THR A 89 -14.67 -13.90 15.52
CA THR A 89 -15.09 -14.13 16.92
C THR A 89 -13.96 -14.77 17.71
N GLY A 90 -14.03 -14.69 19.04
CA GLY A 90 -13.00 -15.28 19.91
C GLY A 90 -11.67 -14.54 19.86
N ILE A 91 -11.68 -13.31 19.35
CA ILE A 91 -10.52 -12.42 19.32
C ILE A 91 -10.39 -11.79 20.71
N ALA A 92 -9.18 -11.83 21.28
CA ALA A 92 -8.89 -11.17 22.54
C ALA A 92 -7.60 -10.38 22.48
N VAL A 93 -7.61 -9.19 23.07
CA VAL A 93 -6.45 -8.31 23.26
C VAL A 93 -6.02 -8.35 24.72
N GLY A 94 -4.72 -8.55 24.93
CA GLY A 94 -4.09 -8.62 26.23
C GLY A 94 -2.68 -8.06 26.21
N VAL A 95 -1.98 -8.24 27.32
CA VAL A 95 -0.55 -7.96 27.44
C VAL A 95 0.21 -9.23 27.80
N LEU A 96 1.47 -9.32 27.38
CA LEU A 96 2.39 -10.39 27.77
C LEU A 96 3.16 -10.00 29.03
N ILE A 97 2.96 -10.73 30.12
CA ILE A 97 3.68 -10.55 31.39
C ILE A 97 4.55 -11.78 31.62
N GLY A 98 5.85 -11.65 31.32
CA GLY A 98 6.76 -12.79 31.27
C GLY A 98 6.34 -13.74 30.14
N SER A 99 5.89 -14.94 30.48
CA SER A 99 5.34 -15.93 29.53
C SER A 99 3.82 -16.04 29.57
N ARG A 100 3.14 -15.26 30.42
CA ARG A 100 1.70 -15.34 30.61
C ARG A 100 1.00 -14.22 29.87
N ILE A 101 -0.04 -14.56 29.12
CA ILE A 101 -0.96 -13.59 28.54
C ILE A 101 -1.97 -13.19 29.61
N GLN A 102 -2.08 -11.89 29.85
CA GLN A 102 -3.12 -11.29 30.68
C GLN A 102 -4.10 -10.53 29.77
N PRO A 103 -5.30 -11.08 29.50
CA PRO A 103 -6.30 -10.39 28.71
C PRO A 103 -6.81 -9.15 29.44
N LEU A 104 -6.97 -8.05 28.69
CA LEU A 104 -7.61 -6.82 29.19
C LEU A 104 -9.08 -7.13 29.54
N ALA A 105 -9.64 -6.45 30.53
CA ALA A 105 -11.00 -6.68 31.03
C ALA A 105 -12.04 -6.60 29.91
N ASN A 106 -11.98 -5.51 29.13
CA ASN A 106 -12.86 -5.28 27.99
C ASN A 106 -12.27 -5.80 26.65
N GLY A 107 -11.10 -6.45 26.70
CA GLY A 107 -10.43 -7.01 25.52
C GLY A 107 -10.68 -8.48 25.29
N ARG A 108 -11.56 -9.17 26.05
CA ARG A 108 -11.64 -10.65 26.05
C ARG A 108 -12.46 -11.29 24.93
N GLN A 109 -13.28 -10.53 24.21
CA GLN A 109 -14.25 -11.06 23.24
C GLN A 109 -14.59 -10.04 22.16
N ILE A 110 -13.57 -9.59 21.43
CA ILE A 110 -13.77 -8.77 20.24
C ILE A 110 -14.43 -9.63 19.17
N SER A 111 -15.44 -9.09 18.52
CA SER A 111 -16.09 -9.72 17.38
C SER A 111 -16.46 -8.70 16.31
N PHE A 112 -16.36 -9.14 15.05
CA PHE A 112 -16.78 -8.40 13.87
C PHE A 112 -18.03 -9.01 13.21
N ALA A 113 -18.59 -10.09 13.77
CA ALA A 113 -19.67 -10.86 13.18
C ALA A 113 -20.93 -10.03 12.87
N ASP A 114 -21.17 -8.98 13.65
CA ASP A 114 -22.29 -8.04 13.51
C ASP A 114 -21.90 -6.69 12.88
N GLN A 115 -20.65 -6.55 12.44
CA GLN A 115 -20.11 -5.29 11.87
C GLN A 115 -20.01 -5.30 10.36
N TYR A 116 -20.40 -6.40 9.68
CA TYR A 116 -20.31 -6.48 8.23
C TYR A 116 -21.35 -5.61 7.53
N VAL A 117 -20.88 -4.83 6.56
CA VAL A 117 -21.68 -3.98 5.69
C VAL A 117 -21.45 -4.44 4.25
N PRO A 118 -22.51 -4.78 3.51
CA PRO A 118 -22.37 -5.19 2.13
C PRO A 118 -21.95 -4.00 1.26
N LEU A 119 -20.88 -4.18 0.50
CA LEU A 119 -20.49 -3.31 -0.60
C LEU A 119 -20.88 -3.99 -1.91
N ASP A 120 -21.94 -3.47 -2.53
CA ASP A 120 -22.36 -3.89 -3.87
C ASP A 120 -21.72 -2.98 -4.92
N SER A 121 -20.82 -3.55 -5.72
CA SER A 121 -20.25 -2.90 -6.89
C SER A 121 -20.65 -3.69 -8.14
N GLN A 122 -20.66 -3.03 -9.30
CA GLN A 122 -21.12 -3.61 -10.58
C GLN A 122 -20.53 -5.00 -10.91
N ASN A 123 -19.38 -5.37 -10.34
CA ASN A 123 -18.70 -6.63 -10.63
C ASN A 123 -18.36 -7.47 -9.38
N LYS A 124 -18.65 -6.98 -8.16
CA LYS A 124 -18.29 -7.67 -6.91
C LYS A 124 -19.25 -7.29 -5.79
N GLN A 125 -19.77 -8.30 -5.11
CA GLN A 125 -20.42 -8.19 -3.81
C GLN A 125 -19.42 -8.68 -2.77
N VAL A 126 -19.04 -7.80 -1.85
CA VAL A 126 -18.15 -8.11 -0.73
C VAL A 126 -18.70 -7.50 0.54
N ASP A 127 -18.52 -8.17 1.66
CA ASP A 127 -18.82 -7.66 2.98
C ASP A 127 -17.57 -6.96 3.53
N LEU A 128 -17.72 -5.73 4.02
CA LEU A 128 -16.66 -4.99 4.68
C LEU A 128 -17.01 -4.79 6.13
N VAL A 129 -16.05 -4.99 7.03
CA VAL A 129 -16.23 -4.62 8.44
C VAL A 129 -16.36 -3.09 8.53
N ALA A 130 -17.43 -2.60 9.14
CA ALA A 130 -17.76 -1.17 9.22
C ALA A 130 -16.63 -0.33 9.84
N SER A 131 -15.93 -0.89 10.82
CA SER A 131 -14.78 -0.28 11.50
C SER A 131 -13.46 -0.43 10.74
N SER A 132 -13.44 -1.12 9.60
CA SER A 132 -12.23 -1.50 8.86
C SER A 132 -11.20 -2.26 9.72
N GLY A 133 -11.66 -2.95 10.78
CA GLY A 133 -10.77 -3.65 11.72
C GLY A 133 -10.23 -2.79 12.87
N LEU A 134 -10.61 -1.51 12.95
CA LEU A 134 -10.29 -0.65 14.09
C LEU A 134 -11.13 -1.06 15.31
N VAL A 135 -10.47 -1.27 16.44
CA VAL A 135 -11.12 -1.66 17.69
C VAL A 135 -10.76 -0.69 18.80
N ASP A 136 -11.78 -0.19 19.48
CA ASP A 136 -11.65 0.66 20.66
C ASP A 136 -11.97 -0.15 21.92
N ILE A 137 -10.99 -0.26 22.82
CA ILE A 137 -11.07 -1.07 24.04
C ILE A 137 -11.01 -0.13 25.25
N PRO A 138 -12.12 0.06 25.99
CA PRO A 138 -12.09 0.80 27.24
C PRO A 138 -11.14 0.13 28.24
N LEU A 139 -10.25 0.89 28.84
CA LEU A 139 -9.29 0.40 29.82
C LEU A 139 -9.80 0.64 31.25
N GLU A 140 -9.70 -0.39 32.09
CA GLU A 140 -9.95 -0.26 33.53
C GLU A 140 -8.79 0.43 34.27
N SER A 141 -9.06 0.81 35.52
CA SER A 141 -8.04 1.38 36.41
C SER A 141 -6.90 0.38 36.61
N GLY A 142 -5.69 0.76 36.19
CA GLY A 142 -4.49 -0.07 36.26
C GLY A 142 -4.10 -0.72 34.93
N GLU A 143 -5.02 -0.86 33.98
CA GLU A 143 -4.72 -1.45 32.66
C GLU A 143 -3.88 -0.52 31.78
N ILE A 144 -3.99 0.79 32.00
CA ILE A 144 -3.11 1.79 31.36
C ILE A 144 -1.64 1.48 31.63
N SER A 145 -1.29 1.20 32.89
CA SER A 145 0.08 0.86 33.27
C SER A 145 0.52 -0.46 32.66
N LEU A 146 -0.39 -1.43 32.53
CA LEU A 146 -0.10 -2.71 31.89
C LEU A 146 0.24 -2.55 30.42
N VAL A 147 -0.63 -1.87 29.66
CA VAL A 147 -0.43 -1.61 28.22
C VAL A 147 0.84 -0.79 27.97
N ASN A 148 1.14 0.19 28.83
CA ASN A 148 2.32 1.04 28.66
C ASN A 148 3.66 0.37 29.05
N SER A 149 3.65 -0.83 29.61
CA SER A 149 4.87 -1.49 30.11
C SER A 149 5.06 -2.93 29.65
N ASN A 150 4.13 -3.48 28.89
CA ASN A 150 4.16 -4.87 28.45
C ASN A 150 3.73 -4.96 26.98
N PRO A 151 4.30 -5.90 26.21
CA PRO A 151 3.90 -6.11 24.82
C PRO A 151 2.42 -6.45 24.71
N LEU A 152 1.72 -5.81 23.78
CA LEU A 152 0.38 -6.23 23.40
C LEU A 152 0.42 -7.59 22.70
N VAL A 153 -0.61 -8.38 22.97
CA VAL A 153 -0.83 -9.69 22.37
C VAL A 153 -2.27 -9.77 21.90
N ILE A 154 -2.46 -10.24 20.68
CA ILE A 154 -3.77 -10.61 20.15
C ILE A 154 -3.81 -12.14 20.06
N THR A 155 -4.86 -12.69 20.64
CA THR A 155 -5.16 -14.11 20.59
C THR A 155 -6.47 -14.34 19.86
N VAL A 156 -6.55 -15.48 19.19
CA VAL A 156 -7.76 -15.98 18.53
C VAL A 156 -8.04 -17.37 19.07
N ASN A 157 -9.18 -17.55 19.74
CA ASN A 157 -9.55 -18.81 20.41
C ASN A 157 -8.45 -19.33 21.35
N GLY A 158 -7.72 -18.42 22.00
CA GLY A 158 -6.62 -18.73 22.92
C GLY A 158 -5.25 -18.92 22.25
N THR A 159 -5.16 -18.93 20.92
CA THR A 159 -3.89 -18.99 20.18
C THR A 159 -3.37 -17.59 19.91
N THR A 160 -2.12 -17.30 20.27
CA THR A 160 -1.46 -16.04 19.88
C THR A 160 -1.30 -15.98 18.37
N VAL A 161 -1.89 -14.94 17.76
CA VAL A 161 -1.75 -14.66 16.32
C VAL A 161 -0.86 -13.45 16.07
N LEU A 162 -0.77 -12.54 17.04
CA LEU A 162 -0.03 -11.29 16.92
C LEU A 162 0.56 -10.90 18.28
N GLN A 163 1.76 -10.35 18.27
CA GLN A 163 2.43 -9.89 19.46
C GLN A 163 3.43 -8.78 19.13
N GLU A 164 3.45 -7.73 19.95
CA GLU A 164 4.48 -6.69 19.89
C GLU A 164 5.86 -7.23 20.29
N PRO A 165 6.96 -6.63 19.79
CA PRO A 165 8.30 -6.96 20.28
C PRO A 165 8.40 -6.85 21.80
N ALA A 166 9.21 -7.70 22.43
CA ALA A 166 9.41 -7.68 23.88
C ALA A 166 9.89 -6.32 24.42
N SER A 167 10.63 -5.56 23.60
CA SER A 167 11.11 -4.21 23.91
C SER A 167 10.04 -3.12 23.75
N GLY A 168 8.88 -3.44 23.17
CA GLY A 168 7.84 -2.48 22.78
C GLY A 168 8.28 -1.46 21.74
N SER A 169 9.52 -1.56 21.23
CA SER A 169 10.15 -0.51 20.43
C SER A 169 9.66 -0.56 19.01
N LEU A 170 9.21 0.59 18.51
CA LEU A 170 8.77 0.80 17.14
C LEU A 170 9.46 2.04 16.58
N ILE A 171 10.10 1.89 15.42
CA ILE A 171 10.60 3.00 14.62
C ILE A 171 9.88 2.99 13.28
N GLY A 172 8.97 3.94 13.11
CA GLY A 172 8.21 4.15 11.88
C GLY A 172 8.74 5.33 11.09
N SER A 173 8.36 5.41 9.80
CA SER A 173 8.65 6.57 8.97
C SER A 173 7.41 7.00 8.17
N GLN A 174 7.26 8.30 7.93
CA GLN A 174 6.20 8.85 7.10
C GLN A 174 6.66 10.05 6.26
N PRO A 175 6.44 10.07 4.94
CA PRO A 175 5.92 8.94 4.16
C PRO A 175 6.94 7.78 4.10
N PHE A 176 6.43 6.55 4.12
CA PHE A 176 7.23 5.33 3.98
C PHE A 176 7.85 5.19 2.58
N SER A 177 7.23 5.79 1.57
CA SER A 177 7.70 5.78 0.19
C SER A 177 7.87 7.20 -0.33
N VAL A 178 9.05 7.51 -0.84
CA VAL A 178 9.36 8.80 -1.48
C VAL A 178 9.76 8.60 -2.94
N ARG A 179 9.47 9.61 -3.76
CA ARG A 179 9.82 9.66 -5.17
C ARG A 179 10.72 10.86 -5.41
N LEU A 180 11.92 10.64 -5.91
CA LEU A 180 12.94 11.67 -6.02
C LEU A 180 13.54 11.70 -7.41
N THR A 181 13.80 12.91 -7.92
CA THR A 181 14.63 13.13 -9.11
C THR A 181 16.10 13.22 -8.71
N PRO A 182 17.04 13.10 -9.68
CA PRO A 182 18.47 13.21 -9.41
C PRO A 182 18.82 14.51 -8.66
N GLY A 183 19.64 14.41 -7.62
CA GLY A 183 20.08 15.55 -6.80
C GLY A 183 19.00 16.14 -5.88
N ALA A 184 17.77 15.64 -5.93
CA ALA A 184 16.70 16.11 -5.06
C ALA A 184 16.82 15.56 -3.64
N SER A 185 16.19 16.26 -2.71
CA SER A 185 16.02 15.83 -1.32
C SER A 185 14.59 16.06 -0.85
N THR A 186 14.18 15.31 0.16
CA THR A 186 12.90 15.49 0.84
C THR A 186 13.03 15.16 2.32
N ALA A 187 12.12 15.68 3.13
CA ALA A 187 11.98 15.32 4.53
C ALA A 187 11.03 14.12 4.69
N VAL A 188 11.45 13.15 5.50
CA VAL A 188 10.64 12.06 6.02
C VAL A 188 10.59 12.23 7.53
N GLN A 189 9.40 12.12 8.11
CA GLN A 189 9.26 12.09 9.56
C GLN A 189 9.60 10.69 10.06
N VAL A 190 10.45 10.61 11.08
CA VAL A 190 10.70 9.37 11.83
C VAL A 190 9.92 9.45 13.13
N MET A 191 9.29 8.34 13.50
CA MET A 191 8.54 8.21 14.74
C MET A 191 9.15 7.10 15.59
N ALA A 192 9.50 7.42 16.83
CA ALA A 192 9.95 6.46 17.82
C ALA A 192 8.91 6.27 18.92
N ARG A 193 8.50 5.02 19.13
CA ARG A 193 7.55 4.63 20.17
C ARG A 193 8.08 3.47 21.02
N THR A 194 7.62 3.42 22.26
CA THR A 194 7.71 2.24 23.13
C THR A 194 6.32 1.96 23.70
N PHE A 195 5.75 0.79 23.37
CA PHE A 195 4.36 0.41 23.74
C PHE A 195 3.35 1.52 23.42
N GLY A 196 3.40 2.05 22.18
CA GLY A 196 2.55 3.14 21.71
C GLY A 196 2.89 4.54 22.24
N GLN A 197 3.78 4.68 23.23
CA GLN A 197 4.13 5.98 23.83
C GLN A 197 5.31 6.65 23.11
N PRO A 198 5.32 8.00 22.96
CA PRO A 198 6.46 8.74 22.39
C PRO A 198 7.77 8.47 23.14
N VAL A 199 8.85 8.18 22.40
CA VAL A 199 10.20 8.15 22.95
C VAL A 199 10.87 9.50 22.71
N VAL A 200 11.09 10.27 23.76
CA VAL A 200 11.80 11.56 23.71
C VAL A 200 13.30 11.34 23.73
N GLY A 201 14.05 12.06 22.88
CA GLY A 201 15.52 12.02 22.91
C GLY A 201 16.15 10.81 22.22
N GLN A 202 15.38 10.02 21.46
CA GLN A 202 15.90 8.94 20.62
C GLN A 202 16.93 9.51 19.64
N GLN A 203 18.15 9.00 19.72
CA GLN A 203 19.25 9.41 18.84
C GLN A 203 19.13 8.74 17.46
N PRO A 204 19.77 9.32 16.43
CA PRO A 204 19.90 8.69 15.12
C PRO A 204 20.35 7.23 15.21
N LEU A 205 19.67 6.37 14.43
CA LEU A 205 20.03 4.97 14.28
C LEU A 205 21.11 4.80 13.20
N THR A 206 21.72 3.63 13.17
CA THR A 206 22.52 3.22 12.01
C THR A 206 21.57 2.83 10.88
N TRP A 207 22.00 3.04 9.63
CA TRP A 207 21.20 2.65 8.47
C TRP A 207 22.06 2.08 7.35
N GLU A 208 21.43 1.24 6.55
CA GLU A 208 21.99 0.68 5.33
C GLU A 208 21.04 0.92 4.16
N VAL A 209 21.62 1.17 2.99
CA VAL A 209 20.88 1.49 1.77
C VAL A 209 21.17 0.42 0.73
N TYR A 210 20.11 -0.14 0.16
CA TYR A 210 20.19 -1.17 -0.87
C TYR A 210 19.42 -0.77 -2.11
N ALA A 211 19.96 -1.09 -3.29
CA ALA A 211 19.25 -1.05 -4.55
C ALA A 211 18.67 -2.44 -4.86
N VAL A 212 17.47 -2.48 -5.44
CA VAL A 212 16.89 -3.71 -6.01
C VAL A 212 17.59 -4.04 -7.33
N ALA A 213 18.41 -5.09 -7.34
CA ALA A 213 19.28 -5.44 -8.47
C ALA A 213 18.68 -6.43 -9.48
N THR A 214 17.67 -7.22 -9.07
CA THR A 214 17.04 -8.25 -9.92
C THR A 214 15.51 -8.15 -9.87
N GLN A 215 14.83 -8.77 -10.84
CA GLN A 215 13.35 -8.87 -10.83
C GLN A 215 12.83 -9.66 -9.63
N GLN A 216 13.64 -10.60 -9.11
CA GLN A 216 13.33 -11.41 -7.94
C GLN A 216 13.60 -10.67 -6.61
N GLY A 217 14.02 -9.40 -6.65
CA GLY A 217 14.15 -8.58 -5.45
C GLY A 217 15.51 -8.67 -4.74
N SER A 218 16.56 -9.22 -5.38
CA SER A 218 17.90 -9.26 -4.77
C SER A 218 18.39 -7.85 -4.45
N LEU A 219 18.95 -7.68 -3.25
CA LEU A 219 19.41 -6.39 -2.74
C LEU A 219 20.93 -6.27 -2.83
N VAL A 220 21.42 -5.13 -3.31
CA VAL A 220 22.85 -4.81 -3.33
C VAL A 220 23.11 -3.47 -2.63
N PRO A 221 24.15 -3.35 -1.77
CA PRO A 221 24.46 -2.08 -1.12
C PRO A 221 24.62 -0.95 -2.14
N SER A 222 24.14 0.24 -1.79
CA SER A 222 24.21 1.41 -2.66
C SER A 222 24.47 2.70 -1.90
N SER A 223 25.15 3.64 -2.56
CA SER A 223 25.39 5.01 -2.10
C SER A 223 24.63 6.07 -2.90
N ASN A 224 23.71 5.66 -3.80
CA ASN A 224 22.95 6.62 -4.62
C ASN A 224 21.84 7.35 -3.86
N VAL A 225 21.47 6.85 -2.69
CA VAL A 225 20.58 7.50 -1.73
C VAL A 225 21.39 7.76 -0.47
N SER A 226 21.26 8.96 0.09
CA SER A 226 21.87 9.35 1.35
C SER A 226 20.81 9.82 2.33
N LEU A 227 21.11 9.66 3.62
CA LEU A 227 20.24 10.02 4.72
C LEU A 227 20.96 10.96 5.68
N ALA A 228 20.22 11.93 6.21
CA ALA A 228 20.66 12.78 7.31
C ALA A 228 19.55 12.84 8.36
N TRP A 229 19.73 12.13 9.46
CA TRP A 229 18.83 12.18 10.61
C TRP A 229 19.21 13.39 11.48
N ASN A 230 18.34 14.38 11.53
CA ASN A 230 18.61 15.65 12.18
C ASN A 230 18.13 15.64 13.63
N GLY A 231 19.08 15.57 14.57
CA GLY A 231 18.82 15.66 16.01
C GLY A 231 18.13 14.43 16.59
N SER A 232 17.74 14.56 17.87
CA SER A 232 16.97 13.53 18.57
C SER A 232 15.47 13.74 18.40
N THR A 233 14.67 12.71 18.69
CA THR A 233 13.21 12.85 18.71
C THR A 233 12.74 13.85 19.76
N ASP A 234 11.65 14.55 19.43
CA ASP A 234 11.01 15.55 20.28
C ASP A 234 10.08 14.94 21.35
N ALA A 235 9.32 15.78 22.05
CA ALA A 235 8.34 15.38 23.06
C ALA A 235 7.22 14.44 22.51
N ASN A 236 6.99 14.46 21.20
CA ASN A 236 6.01 13.61 20.52
C ASN A 236 6.64 12.34 19.96
N GLY A 237 7.93 12.11 20.21
CA GLY A 237 8.68 10.98 19.67
C GLY A 237 8.98 11.13 18.18
N LEU A 238 9.03 12.37 17.66
CA LEU A 238 9.20 12.64 16.23
C LEU A 238 10.57 13.26 15.95
N ALA A 239 11.21 12.82 14.87
CA ALA A 239 12.42 13.43 14.32
C ALA A 239 12.29 13.62 12.80
N THR A 240 13.18 14.42 12.22
CA THR A 240 13.24 14.62 10.76
C THR A 240 14.43 13.90 10.17
N LEU A 241 14.17 13.09 9.16
CA LEU A 241 15.14 12.40 8.32
C LEU A 241 15.13 13.03 6.93
N THR A 242 16.22 13.66 6.53
CA THR A 242 16.37 14.12 5.15
C THR A 242 16.87 12.97 4.30
N VAL A 243 16.10 12.63 3.25
CA VAL A 243 16.46 11.62 2.25
C VAL A 243 16.86 12.35 0.98
N SER A 244 18.05 12.07 0.45
CA SER A 244 18.58 12.72 -0.74
C SER A 244 19.08 11.71 -1.76
N THR A 245 19.13 12.10 -3.03
CA THR A 245 19.73 11.28 -4.09
C THR A 245 20.92 11.97 -4.72
N VAL A 246 21.86 11.18 -5.24
CA VAL A 246 22.99 11.71 -6.02
C VAL A 246 22.50 12.36 -7.33
N ALA A 247 23.22 13.39 -7.77
CA ALA A 247 22.90 14.15 -8.99
C ALA A 247 23.12 13.33 -10.28
N GLN A 248 24.10 12.43 -10.27
CA GLN A 248 24.43 11.59 -11.43
C GLN A 248 23.53 10.37 -11.49
N ASP A 249 23.10 9.99 -12.70
CA ASP A 249 22.28 8.80 -12.88
C ASP A 249 23.06 7.50 -12.68
N PRO A 250 22.50 6.55 -11.92
CA PRO A 250 23.05 5.21 -11.85
C PRO A 250 22.76 4.47 -13.16
N THR A 251 23.59 3.50 -13.47
CA THR A 251 23.29 2.49 -14.48
C THR A 251 22.12 1.65 -14.01
N LEU A 252 20.99 1.69 -14.72
CA LEU A 252 19.84 0.86 -14.38
C LEU A 252 20.06 -0.60 -14.85
N PRO A 253 19.60 -1.58 -14.07
CA PRO A 253 19.44 -2.95 -14.56
C PRO A 253 18.53 -2.97 -15.81
N ALA A 254 18.77 -3.91 -16.73
CA ALA A 254 18.07 -3.98 -18.02
C ALA A 254 16.53 -3.96 -17.90
N TYR A 255 15.98 -4.61 -16.88
CA TYR A 255 14.53 -4.65 -16.63
C TYR A 255 13.95 -3.32 -16.09
N ARG A 256 14.79 -2.45 -15.53
CA ARG A 256 14.41 -1.11 -15.03
C ARG A 256 14.60 -0.01 -16.07
N GLN A 257 15.40 -0.25 -17.12
CA GLN A 257 15.65 0.71 -18.20
C GLN A 257 14.33 1.26 -18.80
N PRO A 258 13.28 0.47 -19.09
CA PRO A 258 12.03 1.02 -19.62
C PRO A 258 11.27 1.94 -18.65
N MET A 259 11.55 1.84 -17.35
CA MET A 259 10.88 2.60 -16.28
C MET A 259 11.66 3.87 -15.88
N ASP A 260 12.85 4.10 -16.44
CA ASP A 260 13.76 5.20 -16.10
C ASP A 260 13.87 5.46 -14.59
N SER A 261 13.88 4.40 -13.79
CA SER A 261 13.87 4.52 -12.33
C SER A 261 14.46 3.32 -11.63
N GLN A 262 15.04 3.57 -10.47
CA GLN A 262 15.59 2.56 -9.58
C GLN A 262 14.88 2.60 -8.24
N VAL A 263 14.60 1.43 -7.67
CA VAL A 263 14.07 1.29 -6.31
C VAL A 263 15.23 1.07 -5.35
N TYR A 264 15.18 1.81 -4.25
CA TYR A 264 16.07 1.66 -3.11
C TYR A 264 15.27 1.41 -1.84
N TYR A 265 15.86 0.65 -0.94
CA TYR A 265 15.37 0.39 0.40
C TYR A 265 16.39 0.85 1.43
N VAL A 266 15.88 1.50 2.46
CA VAL A 266 16.66 1.94 3.63
C VAL A 266 16.22 1.09 4.81
N PHE A 267 17.18 0.43 5.45
CA PHE A 267 16.95 -0.35 6.66
C PHE A 267 17.65 0.33 7.84
N PHE A 268 16.96 0.44 8.95
CA PHE A 268 17.53 0.90 10.21
C PHE A 268 17.98 -0.29 11.02
N THR A 269 19.14 -0.14 11.66
CA THR A 269 19.71 -1.14 12.55
C THR A 269 19.99 -0.54 13.91
N ASP A 270 19.84 -1.37 14.94
CA ASP A 270 20.23 -1.02 16.30
C ASP A 270 21.77 -1.00 16.44
N PRO A 271 22.32 -0.56 17.58
CA PRO A 271 23.78 -0.57 17.79
C PRO A 271 24.43 -1.95 17.73
N ALA A 272 23.65 -3.04 17.83
CA ALA A 272 24.11 -4.42 17.68
C ALA A 272 23.95 -4.94 16.23
N GLY A 273 23.54 -4.09 15.29
CA GLY A 273 23.33 -4.43 13.88
C GLY A 273 22.04 -5.20 13.59
N GLN A 274 21.10 -5.29 14.55
CA GLN A 274 19.82 -5.95 14.32
C GLN A 274 18.85 -5.00 13.63
N ALA A 275 18.11 -5.51 12.65
CA ALA A 275 17.09 -4.74 11.94
C ALA A 275 16.01 -4.25 12.91
N ILE A 276 15.62 -2.98 12.79
CA ILE A 276 14.55 -2.36 13.57
C ILE A 276 13.32 -2.19 12.67
N GLY A 277 12.18 -2.71 13.11
CA GLY A 277 10.90 -2.60 12.41
C GLY A 277 10.22 -3.95 12.24
N ASP A 278 9.31 -4.03 11.28
CA ASP A 278 8.54 -5.22 10.90
C ASP A 278 9.31 -6.16 9.94
N GLY A 279 10.63 -5.98 9.81
CA GLY A 279 11.47 -6.74 8.88
C GLY A 279 11.44 -6.22 7.43
N ASN A 280 10.61 -5.22 7.12
CA ASN A 280 10.63 -4.52 5.83
C ASN A 280 11.60 -3.32 5.84
N ALA A 281 11.79 -2.70 4.68
CA ALA A 281 12.54 -1.45 4.58
C ALA A 281 11.86 -0.35 5.41
N ASN A 282 12.58 0.46 6.20
CA ASN A 282 11.98 1.57 6.93
C ASN A 282 11.59 2.73 6.01
N VAL A 283 12.31 2.92 4.91
CA VAL A 283 11.98 3.88 3.85
C VAL A 283 12.24 3.25 2.49
N SER A 284 11.31 3.42 1.56
CA SER A 284 11.48 3.07 0.15
C SER A 284 11.64 4.33 -0.70
N VAL A 285 12.60 4.32 -1.61
CA VAL A 285 12.89 5.45 -2.50
C VAL A 285 12.78 4.97 -3.94
N LEU A 286 11.85 5.53 -4.69
CA LEU A 286 11.85 5.43 -6.14
C LEU A 286 12.61 6.64 -6.69
N ARG A 287 13.82 6.41 -7.18
CA ARG A 287 14.64 7.44 -7.81
C ARG A 287 14.43 7.38 -9.32
N PHE A 288 14.03 8.49 -9.93
CA PHE A 288 13.97 8.63 -11.38
C PHE A 288 15.34 8.95 -11.97
N GLN A 289 15.56 8.62 -13.24
CA GLN A 289 16.67 9.16 -14.03
C GLN A 289 16.39 10.59 -14.51
N THR A 290 17.45 11.29 -14.87
CA THR A 290 17.38 12.59 -15.54
C THR A 290 16.68 12.38 -16.88
N TYR A 291 15.74 13.27 -17.20
CA TYR A 291 15.07 13.27 -18.47
C TYR A 291 14.90 14.71 -18.95
N THR A 292 15.37 14.98 -20.17
CA THR A 292 15.19 16.26 -20.85
C THR A 292 14.11 16.08 -21.90
N ALA A 293 12.94 16.65 -21.65
CA ALA A 293 11.87 16.65 -22.64
C ALA A 293 12.28 17.48 -23.86
N PRO A 294 11.94 17.05 -25.09
CA PRO A 294 12.09 17.90 -26.27
C PRO A 294 11.20 19.14 -26.12
N ALA A 295 11.60 20.24 -26.76
CA ALA A 295 10.83 21.48 -26.74
C ALA A 295 9.44 21.30 -27.38
N ASP A 296 9.38 20.54 -28.47
CA ASP A 296 8.17 20.24 -29.23
C ASP A 296 7.97 18.71 -29.27
N PRO A 297 7.42 18.10 -28.20
CA PRO A 297 7.21 16.66 -28.18
C PRO A 297 6.24 16.22 -29.28
N THR A 298 6.54 15.09 -29.90
CA THR A 298 5.71 14.47 -30.94
C THR A 298 5.14 13.14 -30.45
N TRP A 299 4.08 12.68 -31.10
CA TRP A 299 3.56 11.34 -30.81
C TRP A 299 4.59 10.27 -31.15
N GLN A 300 5.18 10.33 -32.36
CA GLN A 300 5.97 9.24 -32.92
C GLN A 300 7.29 9.04 -32.16
N GLN A 301 7.93 10.11 -31.70
CA GLN A 301 9.26 10.02 -31.07
C GLN A 301 9.18 9.99 -29.55
N ASP A 302 8.18 10.64 -28.94
CA ASP A 302 8.25 10.99 -27.53
C ASP A 302 7.09 10.40 -26.71
N VAL A 303 5.85 10.74 -27.06
CA VAL A 303 4.67 10.34 -26.26
C VAL A 303 4.24 8.91 -26.55
N GLY A 304 4.13 8.55 -27.83
CA GLY A 304 3.65 7.26 -28.30
C GLY A 304 4.46 6.08 -27.74
N PRO A 305 5.80 6.08 -27.79
CA PRO A 305 6.60 4.99 -27.24
C PRO A 305 6.32 4.69 -25.76
N ILE A 306 6.07 5.73 -24.95
CA ILE A 306 5.74 5.60 -23.53
C ILE A 306 4.34 4.99 -23.37
N LEU A 307 3.32 5.59 -23.99
CA LEU A 307 1.94 5.14 -23.79
C LEU A 307 1.69 3.76 -24.41
N GLN A 308 2.35 3.42 -25.51
CA GLN A 308 2.33 2.08 -26.10
C GLN A 308 2.96 1.02 -25.18
N ALA A 309 4.01 1.36 -24.43
CA ALA A 309 4.57 0.46 -23.44
C ALA A 309 3.54 0.14 -22.35
N TYR A 310 2.81 1.15 -21.87
CA TYR A 310 1.74 0.93 -20.90
C TYR A 310 0.54 0.18 -21.48
N ALA A 311 0.14 0.45 -22.72
CA ALA A 311 -0.92 -0.31 -23.40
C ALA A 311 -0.58 -1.81 -23.49
N ARG A 312 0.70 -2.18 -23.58
CA ARG A 312 1.15 -3.59 -23.52
C ARG A 312 1.05 -4.20 -22.12
N LEU A 313 1.25 -3.41 -21.07
CA LEU A 313 1.14 -3.86 -19.68
C LEU A 313 -0.32 -4.07 -19.24
N TYR A 314 -1.27 -3.40 -19.88
CA TYR A 314 -2.69 -3.48 -19.56
C TYR A 314 -3.54 -3.85 -20.79
N PRO A 315 -3.36 -5.05 -21.36
CA PRO A 315 -4.03 -5.43 -22.61
C PRO A 315 -5.56 -5.39 -22.51
N GLY A 316 -6.14 -5.71 -21.35
CA GLY A 316 -7.59 -5.62 -21.11
C GLY A 316 -8.17 -4.20 -21.11
N MET A 317 -7.33 -3.16 -21.11
CA MET A 317 -7.79 -1.76 -21.24
C MET A 317 -7.97 -1.33 -22.69
N LYS A 318 -7.38 -2.04 -23.67
CA LYS A 318 -7.44 -1.66 -25.09
C LYS A 318 -8.87 -1.57 -25.61
N ASP A 319 -9.73 -2.49 -25.19
CA ASP A 319 -11.15 -2.52 -25.59
C ASP A 319 -11.97 -1.36 -25.00
N ARG A 320 -11.45 -0.67 -23.98
CA ARG A 320 -12.11 0.47 -23.31
C ARG A 320 -11.50 1.81 -23.74
N LEU A 321 -10.17 1.87 -23.78
CA LEU A 321 -9.38 3.03 -24.14
C LEU A 321 -7.95 2.54 -24.51
N ASP A 322 -7.68 2.35 -25.80
CA ASP A 322 -6.34 2.01 -26.26
C ASP A 322 -5.43 3.24 -26.26
N ILE A 323 -4.73 3.46 -25.15
CA ILE A 323 -3.74 4.53 -25.03
C ILE A 323 -2.49 4.32 -25.90
N GLY A 324 -2.35 3.17 -26.56
CA GLY A 324 -1.28 2.89 -27.52
C GLY A 324 -1.54 3.47 -28.91
N ASP A 325 -2.77 3.92 -29.18
CA ASP A 325 -3.19 4.48 -30.47
C ASP A 325 -3.28 6.02 -30.44
N GLU A 326 -2.68 6.68 -31.42
CA GLU A 326 -2.58 8.16 -31.48
C GLU A 326 -3.96 8.80 -31.61
N ALA A 327 -4.80 8.26 -32.50
CA ALA A 327 -6.10 8.83 -32.79
C ALA A 327 -7.01 8.76 -31.57
N THR A 328 -6.97 7.63 -30.86
CA THR A 328 -7.67 7.43 -29.59
C THR A 328 -7.20 8.43 -28.56
N VAL A 329 -5.88 8.57 -28.32
CA VAL A 329 -5.37 9.52 -27.33
C VAL A 329 -5.74 10.96 -27.68
N LYS A 330 -5.68 11.36 -28.96
CA LYS A 330 -6.14 12.69 -29.42
C LYS A 330 -7.62 12.90 -29.14
N GLY A 331 -8.46 11.92 -29.46
CA GLY A 331 -9.91 11.98 -29.21
C GLY A 331 -10.28 12.09 -27.74
N PHE A 332 -9.40 11.65 -26.83
CA PHE A 332 -9.58 11.72 -25.38
C PHE A 332 -8.65 12.74 -24.69
N ALA A 333 -7.97 13.62 -25.44
CA ALA A 333 -6.90 14.46 -24.92
C ALA A 333 -7.35 15.32 -23.73
N THR A 334 -8.55 15.93 -23.80
CA THR A 334 -9.12 16.72 -22.71
C THR A 334 -9.30 15.92 -21.42
N ALA A 335 -9.83 14.70 -21.53
CA ALA A 335 -10.06 13.83 -20.38
C ALA A 335 -8.74 13.32 -19.77
N MET A 336 -7.78 12.92 -20.62
CA MET A 336 -6.46 12.50 -20.18
C MET A 336 -5.69 13.64 -19.51
N LEU A 337 -5.71 14.83 -20.11
CA LEU A 337 -5.10 16.04 -19.54
C LEU A 337 -5.69 16.35 -18.15
N ALA A 338 -7.02 16.29 -18.01
CA ALA A 338 -7.69 16.53 -16.74
C ALA A 338 -7.24 15.54 -15.66
N LYS A 339 -7.11 14.25 -15.98
CA LYS A 339 -6.72 13.19 -15.01
C LYS A 339 -5.22 13.19 -14.69
N MET A 340 -4.37 13.42 -15.68
CA MET A 340 -2.91 13.46 -15.51
C MET A 340 -2.41 14.76 -14.86
N SER A 341 -3.23 15.82 -14.83
CA SER A 341 -2.88 17.10 -14.17
C SER A 341 -3.32 17.17 -12.71
N LEU A 342 -4.01 16.14 -12.19
CA LEU A 342 -4.41 16.09 -10.79
C LEU A 342 -3.17 16.03 -9.87
N PRO A 343 -3.31 16.42 -8.59
CA PRO A 343 -2.28 16.15 -7.60
C PRO A 343 -1.89 14.67 -7.59
N PHE A 344 -0.60 14.37 -7.41
CA PHE A 344 -0.09 13.00 -7.51
C PHE A 344 -0.79 12.00 -6.56
N LEU A 345 -1.19 12.48 -5.38
CA LEU A 345 -1.91 11.70 -4.35
C LEU A 345 -3.43 11.69 -4.54
N ASP A 346 -3.97 12.36 -5.55
CA ASP A 346 -5.40 12.34 -5.84
C ASP A 346 -5.82 10.91 -6.25
N PRO A 347 -6.90 10.35 -5.69
CA PRO A 347 -7.35 9.00 -6.02
C PRO A 347 -7.75 8.84 -7.50
N ALA A 348 -8.14 9.94 -8.16
CA ALA A 348 -8.46 9.96 -9.58
C ALA A 348 -7.24 10.29 -10.48
N TYR A 349 -6.06 10.55 -9.92
CA TYR A 349 -4.82 10.66 -10.69
C TYR A 349 -4.54 9.35 -11.42
N MET A 350 -4.17 9.43 -12.70
CA MET A 350 -3.96 8.25 -13.55
C MET A 350 -2.88 7.33 -12.96
N PRO A 351 -3.22 6.14 -12.40
CA PRO A 351 -2.28 5.36 -11.61
C PRO A 351 -1.06 4.91 -12.42
N VAL A 352 -1.28 4.62 -13.70
CA VAL A 352 -0.28 4.12 -14.65
C VAL A 352 0.87 5.11 -14.84
N THR A 353 0.64 6.41 -14.66
CA THR A 353 1.68 7.44 -14.84
C THR A 353 2.45 7.73 -13.55
N ARG A 354 2.16 7.04 -12.45
CA ARG A 354 2.89 7.21 -11.18
C ARG A 354 4.33 6.67 -11.20
N ASP A 355 4.63 5.82 -12.18
CA ASP A 355 5.97 5.28 -12.44
C ASP A 355 6.76 6.09 -13.47
N LEU A 356 6.15 7.13 -14.05
CA LEU A 356 6.86 8.06 -14.93
C LEU A 356 7.57 9.15 -14.10
N SER A 357 8.76 9.53 -14.57
CA SER A 357 9.44 10.69 -14.02
C SER A 357 8.57 11.95 -14.19
N PRO A 358 8.64 12.92 -13.27
CA PRO A 358 7.90 14.18 -13.39
C PRO A 358 8.12 14.89 -14.73
N ALA A 359 9.34 14.81 -15.29
CA ALA A 359 9.67 15.40 -16.58
C ALA A 359 8.98 14.69 -17.76
N LYS A 360 8.85 13.36 -17.74
CA LYS A 360 8.08 12.61 -18.74
C LYS A 360 6.58 12.89 -18.64
N VAL A 361 6.04 12.99 -17.42
CA VAL A 361 4.65 13.41 -17.20
C VAL A 361 4.42 14.81 -17.77
N ALA A 362 5.32 15.76 -17.48
CA ALA A 362 5.24 17.12 -18.00
C ALA A 362 5.29 17.17 -19.53
N MET A 363 6.12 16.35 -20.17
CA MET A 363 6.18 16.22 -21.63
C MET A 363 4.85 15.74 -22.22
N ILE A 364 4.27 14.66 -21.65
CA ILE A 364 2.99 14.13 -22.12
C ILE A 364 1.88 15.17 -21.94
N LEU A 365 1.84 15.86 -20.80
CA LEU A 365 0.90 16.95 -20.54
C LEU A 365 1.08 18.11 -21.54
N ALA A 366 2.31 18.47 -21.89
CA ALA A 366 2.61 19.50 -22.87
C ALA A 366 2.06 19.11 -24.26
N TRP A 367 2.31 17.88 -24.69
CA TRP A 367 1.76 17.38 -25.95
C TRP A 367 0.23 17.28 -25.94
N LEU A 368 -0.39 16.80 -24.85
CA LEU A 368 -1.85 16.72 -24.74
C LEU A 368 -2.52 18.10 -24.88
N LYS A 369 -1.91 19.17 -24.33
CA LYS A 369 -2.42 20.55 -24.47
C LYS A 369 -2.50 21.01 -25.92
N THR A 370 -1.56 20.58 -26.77
CA THR A 370 -1.59 20.94 -28.20
C THR A 370 -2.69 20.20 -28.95
N GLN A 371 -3.18 19.07 -28.42
CA GLN A 371 -4.30 18.32 -28.99
C GLN A 371 -5.66 18.86 -28.57
N VAL A 372 -5.78 19.46 -27.37
CA VAL A 372 -7.04 20.07 -26.88
C VAL A 372 -7.36 21.38 -27.62
N SER A 373 -6.33 22.02 -28.17
CA SER A 373 -6.45 23.33 -28.86
C SER A 373 -6.71 23.20 -30.37
N GLN A 374 -6.84 21.97 -30.88
CA GLN A 374 -7.18 21.63 -32.27
C GLN A 374 -8.61 21.10 -32.31
#